data_AF-A0A7L2F5J6-F1
#
_entry.id   AF-A0A7L2F5J6-F1
#
_cell.length_a   1.000
_cell.length_b   1.000
_cell.length_c   1.000
_cell.angle_alpha   90.00
_cell.angle_beta   90.00
_cell.angle_gamma   90.00
#
_symmetry.space_group_name_H-M   'P 1'
#
loop_
_entity.id
_entity.type
_entity.pdbx_description
1 polymer ?
#
loop_
_entity_poly.entity_id
_entity_poly.type
_entity_poly.pdbx_seq_one_letter_code
_entity_poly.pdbx_strand_id
1 'polypeptide(L)'
;LTRVPTLVPSALAALEAALELEEEEGDVPTRVLAEHQMDTRRKQKLLLSQLRVLKLLLGVVENPGQPLAPTDLREAVAQARGRWQELKARYGEALGALEEAMPAALEQLERGQQLLQRGKAALEARLEQQEELKVKVREATERRDQLLRRVQERRLQRLCRQEELQGLRERVARVKASCELYQTLAGAQVLPLSPGTPKEQLELELGPPPGSSHSLPPLCLSLTPSGEVQLQVSGLG
;
A
#
# COMPACT_ATOMS: atom_id res chain seq x y z
N LEU A 1 82.27 -6.31 43.51
CA LEU A 1 81.98 -5.04 42.79
C LEU A 1 82.51 -5.26 41.38
N THR A 2 81.73 -5.34 40.30
CA THR A 2 80.55 -4.58 39.91
C THR A 2 79.67 -5.39 38.94
N ARG A 3 78.35 -5.30 39.12
CA ARG A 3 77.28 -5.86 38.28
C ARG A 3 77.31 -5.26 36.87
N VAL A 4 77.15 -6.10 35.84
CA VAL A 4 76.77 -5.69 34.49
C VAL A 4 75.24 -5.59 34.44
N PRO A 5 74.65 -4.47 33.98
CA PRO A 5 73.21 -4.30 33.99
C PRO A 5 72.53 -5.05 32.83
N THR A 6 71.54 -5.86 33.18
CA THR A 6 70.55 -6.51 32.31
C THR A 6 69.56 -5.46 31.79
N LEU A 7 69.93 -4.71 30.74
CA LEU A 7 69.06 -3.65 30.16
C LEU A 7 68.35 -4.05 28.86
N VAL A 8 68.74 -5.16 28.25
CA VAL A 8 68.19 -5.60 26.94
C VAL A 8 66.73 -6.09 27.01
N PRO A 9 66.28 -6.90 27.99
CA PRO A 9 64.89 -7.38 28.00
C PRO A 9 63.88 -6.30 28.39
N SER A 10 64.29 -5.30 29.18
CA SER A 10 63.43 -4.17 29.55
C SER A 10 63.14 -3.22 28.38
N ALA A 11 64.08 -3.08 27.44
CA ALA A 11 63.91 -2.24 26.27
C ALA A 11 63.01 -2.89 25.21
N LEU A 12 63.03 -4.22 25.11
CA LEU A 12 62.16 -4.98 24.20
C LEU A 12 60.71 -4.99 24.69
N ALA A 13 60.47 -5.20 25.99
CA ALA A 13 59.13 -5.14 26.57
C ALA A 13 58.50 -3.74 26.48
N ALA A 14 59.32 -2.68 26.60
CA ALA A 14 58.86 -1.30 26.41
C ALA A 14 58.53 -0.98 24.94
N LEU A 15 59.16 -1.68 23.99
CA LEU A 15 58.92 -1.54 22.55
C LEU A 15 57.67 -2.30 22.11
N GLU A 16 57.40 -3.47 22.68
CA GLU A 16 56.16 -4.22 22.48
C GLU A 16 54.96 -3.47 23.09
N ALA A 17 55.09 -2.93 24.30
CA ALA A 17 54.04 -2.11 24.92
C ALA A 17 53.76 -0.79 24.16
N ALA A 18 54.76 -0.24 23.46
CA ALA A 18 54.58 0.94 22.60
C ALA A 18 53.92 0.60 21.25
N LEU A 19 54.05 -0.65 20.78
CA LEU A 19 53.39 -1.14 19.55
C LEU A 19 51.92 -1.52 19.78
N GLU A 20 51.55 -1.92 21.01
CA GLU A 20 50.15 -2.23 21.38
C GLU A 20 49.29 -0.99 21.68
N LEU A 21 49.88 0.19 21.82
CA LEU A 21 49.18 1.44 22.17
C LEU A 21 48.73 2.27 20.95
N GLU A 22 49.01 1.83 19.72
CA GLU A 22 48.62 2.52 18.48
C GLU A 22 47.37 1.91 17.78
N GLU A 23 46.52 1.20 18.52
CA GLU A 23 45.19 0.77 18.03
C GLU A 23 44.04 1.74 18.42
N GLU A 24 44.30 3.05 18.51
CA GLU A 24 43.21 4.05 18.45
C GLU A 24 43.01 4.49 16.99
N GLU A 25 42.05 3.81 16.33
CA GLU A 25 41.54 4.10 14.99
C GLU A 25 40.94 5.51 14.91
N GLY A 26 41.78 6.49 14.57
CA GLY A 26 41.35 7.69 13.86
C GLY A 26 41.42 7.41 12.36
N ASP A 27 40.37 7.78 11.60
CA ASP A 27 40.39 7.81 10.15
C ASP A 27 41.40 8.88 9.68
N VAL A 28 42.68 8.51 9.68
CA VAL A 28 43.77 9.38 9.29
C VAL A 28 43.66 9.60 7.78
N PRO A 29 43.55 10.86 7.32
CA PRO A 29 43.39 11.14 5.90
C PRO A 29 44.44 10.42 5.06
N THR A 30 44.01 9.79 3.96
CA THR A 30 44.86 9.01 3.04
C THR A 30 46.14 9.73 2.61
N ARG A 31 46.13 11.07 2.58
CA ARG A 31 47.31 11.91 2.32
C ARG A 31 48.36 11.83 3.43
N VAL A 32 47.94 11.88 4.70
CA VAL A 32 48.84 11.82 5.87
C VAL A 32 49.45 10.42 5.98
N LEU A 33 48.68 9.37 5.70
CA LEU A 33 49.20 8.00 5.61
C LEU A 33 50.24 7.86 4.50
N ALA A 34 50.01 8.46 3.32
CA ALA A 34 50.97 8.44 2.22
C ALA A 34 52.27 9.17 2.59
N GLU A 35 52.19 10.34 3.21
CA GLU A 35 53.35 11.10 3.68
C GLU A 35 54.16 10.32 4.72
N HIS A 36 53.48 9.73 5.72
CA HIS A 36 54.11 8.88 6.73
C HIS A 36 54.82 7.67 6.11
N GLN A 37 54.19 7.01 5.13
CA GLN A 37 54.81 5.89 4.39
C GLN A 37 56.04 6.34 3.58
N MET A 38 56.04 7.55 3.02
CA MET A 38 57.20 8.10 2.32
C MET A 38 58.35 8.39 3.29
N ASP A 39 58.05 8.99 4.44
CA ASP A 39 59.04 9.34 5.46
C ASP A 39 59.67 8.11 6.11
N THR A 40 58.86 7.10 6.45
CA THR A 40 59.36 5.82 6.97
C THR A 40 60.28 5.13 5.96
N ARG A 41 59.90 5.08 4.67
CA ARG A 41 60.76 4.55 3.59
C ARG A 41 62.07 5.35 3.46
N ARG A 42 62.02 6.68 3.62
CA ARG A 42 63.21 7.54 3.56
C ARG A 42 64.15 7.28 4.74
N LYS A 43 63.62 7.18 5.96
CA LYS A 43 64.37 6.83 7.18
C LYS A 43 65.01 5.45 7.06
N GLN A 44 64.26 4.44 6.60
CA GLN A 44 64.79 3.09 6.37
C GLN A 44 65.92 3.08 5.33
N LYS A 45 65.78 3.80 4.22
CA LYS A 45 66.85 3.92 3.21
C LYS A 45 68.12 4.55 3.78
N LEU A 46 67.99 5.58 4.61
CA LEU A 46 69.12 6.24 5.27
C LEU A 46 69.83 5.32 6.26
N LEU A 47 69.06 4.61 7.11
CA LEU A 47 69.63 3.66 8.06
C LEU A 47 70.37 2.53 7.35
N LEU A 48 69.79 1.97 6.28
CA LEU A 48 70.41 0.92 5.48
C LEU A 48 71.67 1.41 4.75
N SER A 49 71.70 2.66 4.28
CA SER A 49 72.90 3.23 3.66
C SER A 49 74.02 3.43 4.67
N GLN A 50 73.70 3.92 5.87
CA GLN A 50 74.64 4.07 6.98
C GLN A 50 75.21 2.72 7.43
N LEU A 51 74.36 1.70 7.63
CA LEU A 51 74.79 0.34 7.96
C LEU A 51 75.69 -0.27 6.87
N ARG A 52 75.39 0.00 5.59
CA ARG A 52 76.23 -0.45 4.48
C ARG A 52 77.62 0.20 4.51
N VAL A 53 77.71 1.50 4.80
CA VAL A 53 79.00 2.20 4.95
C VAL A 53 79.79 1.66 6.14
N LEU A 54 79.15 1.46 7.30
CA LEU A 54 79.81 0.87 8.47
C LEU A 54 80.32 -0.55 8.18
N LYS A 55 79.52 -1.38 7.49
CA LYS A 55 79.94 -2.73 7.08
C LYS A 55 81.13 -2.70 6.12
N LEU A 56 81.19 -1.74 5.21
CA LEU A 56 82.33 -1.55 4.31
C LEU A 56 83.59 -1.15 5.08
N LEU A 57 83.49 -0.18 5.99
CA LEU A 57 84.61 0.27 6.81
C LEU A 57 85.15 -0.87 7.70
N LEU A 58 84.25 -1.63 8.33
CA LEU A 58 84.61 -2.80 9.13
C LEU A 58 85.34 -3.86 8.28
N GLY A 59 84.84 -4.15 7.08
CA GLY A 59 85.47 -5.11 6.16
C GLY A 59 86.87 -4.71 5.69
N VAL A 60 87.15 -3.41 5.53
CA VAL A 60 88.49 -2.89 5.22
C VAL A 60 89.45 -3.07 6.40
N VAL A 61 88.97 -2.84 7.62
CA VAL A 61 89.74 -3.04 8.85
C VAL A 61 90.04 -4.52 9.10
N GLU A 62 89.07 -5.40 8.83
CA GLU A 62 89.20 -6.84 9.05
C GLU A 62 90.05 -7.55 7.97
N ASN A 63 90.01 -7.10 6.71
CA ASN A 63 90.72 -7.73 5.59
C ASN A 63 91.36 -6.70 4.63
N PRO A 64 92.54 -6.14 4.96
CA PRO A 64 93.22 -5.13 4.15
C PRO A 64 93.89 -5.74 2.91
N GLY A 65 93.10 -6.14 1.90
CA GLY A 65 93.62 -6.67 0.64
C GLY A 65 92.62 -7.39 -0.27
N GLN A 66 91.40 -7.66 0.20
CA GLN A 66 90.38 -8.36 -0.58
C GLN A 66 89.48 -7.37 -1.35
N PRO A 67 89.12 -7.64 -2.63
CA PRO A 67 88.22 -6.77 -3.37
C PRO A 67 86.83 -6.70 -2.71
N LEU A 68 86.37 -5.47 -2.43
CA LEU A 68 85.21 -5.17 -1.56
C LEU A 68 83.83 -5.65 -2.07
N ALA A 69 83.71 -6.27 -3.25
CA ALA A 69 82.44 -6.77 -3.75
C ALA A 69 82.62 -8.03 -4.60
N PRO A 70 82.05 -9.19 -4.22
CA PRO A 70 81.98 -10.36 -5.08
C PRO A 70 81.14 -10.04 -6.32
N THR A 71 81.62 -10.48 -7.48
CA THR A 71 81.01 -10.25 -8.81
C THR A 71 79.54 -10.69 -8.83
N ASP A 72 79.21 -11.77 -8.13
CA ASP A 72 77.87 -12.34 -7.97
C ASP A 72 76.84 -11.35 -7.39
N LEU A 73 77.26 -10.45 -6.49
CA LEU A 73 76.36 -9.43 -5.93
C LEU A 73 75.99 -8.36 -6.96
N ARG A 74 76.88 -8.03 -7.90
CA ARG A 74 76.59 -7.04 -8.94
C ARG A 74 75.57 -7.58 -9.93
N GLU A 75 75.70 -8.85 -10.31
CA GLU A 75 74.77 -9.54 -11.19
C GLU A 75 73.39 -9.70 -10.53
N ALA A 76 73.34 -10.12 -9.26
CA ALA A 76 72.09 -10.22 -8.50
C ALA A 76 71.35 -8.87 -8.39
N VAL A 77 72.09 -7.78 -8.16
CA VAL A 77 71.51 -6.42 -8.12
C VAL A 77 71.00 -5.98 -9.50
N ALA A 78 71.73 -6.29 -10.57
CA ALA A 78 71.30 -5.99 -11.93
C ALA A 78 70.01 -6.77 -12.29
N GLN A 79 69.94 -8.05 -11.95
CA GLN A 79 68.75 -8.87 -12.17
C GLN A 79 67.54 -8.39 -11.36
N ALA A 80 67.74 -8.05 -10.09
CA ALA A 80 66.68 -7.50 -9.24
C ALA A 80 66.14 -6.16 -9.77
N ARG A 81 67.02 -5.30 -10.29
CA ARG A 81 66.62 -4.04 -10.94
C ARG A 81 65.81 -4.28 -12.21
N GLY A 82 66.22 -5.24 -13.05
CA GLY A 82 65.46 -5.63 -14.24
C GLY A 82 64.04 -6.09 -13.88
N ARG A 83 63.92 -7.03 -12.92
CA ARG A 83 62.61 -7.51 -12.44
C ARG A 83 61.74 -6.40 -11.84
N TRP A 84 62.35 -5.46 -11.11
CA TRP A 84 61.63 -4.31 -10.57
C TRP A 84 61.10 -3.38 -11.68
N GLN A 85 61.91 -3.13 -12.73
CA GLN A 85 61.48 -2.32 -13.87
C GLN A 85 60.35 -2.97 -14.65
N GLU A 86 60.43 -4.28 -14.90
CA GLU A 86 59.36 -5.05 -15.53
C GLU A 86 58.07 -4.99 -14.72
N LEU A 87 58.15 -5.20 -13.40
CA LEU A 87 56.99 -5.11 -12.51
C LEU A 87 56.37 -3.72 -12.54
N LYS A 88 57.20 -2.67 -12.49
CA LYS A 88 56.74 -1.29 -12.54
C LYS A 88 56.05 -0.96 -13.87
N ALA A 89 56.57 -1.47 -14.99
CA ALA A 89 55.95 -1.30 -16.30
C ALA A 89 54.58 -1.96 -16.35
N ARG A 90 54.48 -3.24 -15.95
CA ARG A 90 53.20 -3.98 -15.91
C ARG A 90 52.16 -3.34 -15.00
N TYR A 91 52.59 -2.83 -13.84
CA TYR A 91 51.69 -2.14 -12.93
C TYR A 91 51.19 -0.81 -13.53
N GLY A 92 52.06 -0.07 -14.22
CA GLY A 92 51.68 1.15 -14.93
C GLY A 92 50.67 0.87 -16.06
N GLU A 93 50.89 -0.18 -16.85
CA GLU A 93 49.95 -0.63 -17.89
C GLU A 93 48.59 -1.03 -17.30
N ALA A 94 48.59 -1.78 -16.19
CA ALA A 94 47.37 -2.19 -15.51
C ALA A 94 46.58 -1.00 -14.93
N LEU A 95 47.28 -0.01 -14.37
CA LEU A 95 46.64 1.23 -13.91
C LEU A 95 46.05 2.02 -15.07
N GLY A 96 46.79 2.17 -16.18
CA GLY A 96 46.26 2.85 -17.38
C GLY A 96 45.02 2.16 -17.92
N ALA A 97 45.04 0.83 -18.04
CA ALA A 97 43.87 0.06 -18.47
C ALA A 97 42.67 0.23 -17.51
N LEU A 98 42.92 0.33 -16.20
CA LEU A 98 41.87 0.56 -15.22
C LEU A 98 41.31 2.00 -15.31
N GLU A 99 42.18 2.99 -15.43
CA GLU A 99 41.81 4.40 -15.58
C GLU A 99 40.99 4.65 -16.85
N GLU A 100 41.28 3.94 -17.94
CA GLU A 100 40.51 3.98 -19.18
C GLU A 100 39.16 3.26 -19.06
N ALA A 101 39.12 2.10 -18.37
CA ALA A 101 37.89 1.31 -18.23
C ALA A 101 36.91 1.89 -17.18
N MET A 102 37.41 2.59 -16.17
CA MET A 102 36.63 3.08 -15.04
C MET A 102 35.50 4.04 -15.44
N PRO A 103 35.72 5.07 -16.30
CA PRO A 103 34.64 5.95 -16.76
C PRO A 103 33.51 5.18 -17.44
N ALA A 104 33.85 4.23 -18.33
CA ALA A 104 32.85 3.43 -19.03
C ALA A 104 32.04 2.55 -18.05
N ALA A 105 32.68 1.97 -17.03
CA ALA A 105 32.00 1.20 -16.00
C ALA A 105 31.06 2.07 -15.15
N LEU A 106 31.48 3.29 -14.80
CA LEU A 106 30.65 4.25 -14.06
C LEU A 106 29.44 4.69 -14.87
N GLU A 107 29.62 5.02 -16.15
CA GLU A 107 28.50 5.35 -17.04
C GLU A 107 27.49 4.19 -17.16
N GLN A 108 27.97 2.95 -17.26
CA GLN A 108 27.08 1.77 -17.28
C GLN A 108 26.30 1.63 -15.98
N LEU A 109 26.94 1.86 -14.84
CA LEU A 109 26.30 1.83 -13.53
C LEU A 109 25.21 2.92 -13.42
N GLU A 110 25.52 4.15 -13.84
CA GLU A 110 24.56 5.26 -13.84
C GLU A 110 23.34 4.97 -14.73
N ARG A 111 23.56 4.46 -15.94
CA ARG A 111 22.47 4.04 -16.84
C ARG A 111 21.62 2.95 -16.20
N GLY A 112 22.25 1.96 -15.55
CA GLY A 112 21.57 0.92 -14.79
C GLY A 112 20.71 1.48 -13.67
N GLN A 113 21.23 2.44 -12.90
CA GLN A 113 20.48 3.11 -11.83
C GLN A 113 19.28 3.89 -12.38
N GLN A 114 19.45 4.64 -13.47
CA GLN A 114 18.35 5.38 -14.11
C GLN A 114 17.24 4.45 -14.60
N LEU A 115 17.60 3.31 -15.22
CA LEU A 115 16.63 2.31 -15.64
C LEU A 115 15.89 1.70 -14.45
N LEU A 116 16.61 1.42 -13.36
CA LEU A 116 16.02 0.89 -12.13
C LEU A 116 15.06 1.89 -11.47
N GLN A 117 15.41 3.18 -11.43
CA GLN A 117 14.52 4.24 -10.94
C GLN A 117 13.25 4.36 -11.80
N ARG A 118 13.38 4.36 -13.13
CA ARG A 118 12.24 4.38 -14.06
C ARG A 118 11.35 3.14 -13.87
N GLY A 119 11.97 1.98 -13.68
CA GLY A 119 11.26 0.73 -13.40
C GLY A 119 10.46 0.78 -12.11
N LYS A 120 11.05 1.33 -11.03
CA LYS A 120 10.35 1.55 -9.75
C LYS A 120 9.15 2.49 -9.90
N ALA A 121 9.35 3.65 -10.52
CA ALA A 121 8.26 4.61 -10.75
C ALA A 121 7.12 4.02 -11.59
N ALA A 122 7.45 3.23 -12.63
CA ALA A 122 6.45 2.56 -13.46
C ALA A 122 5.67 1.48 -12.69
N LEU A 123 6.32 0.78 -11.76
CA LEU A 123 5.66 -0.20 -10.89
C LEU A 123 4.72 0.49 -9.89
N GLU A 124 5.18 1.57 -9.25
CA GLU A 124 4.37 2.36 -8.33
C GLU A 124 3.10 2.89 -9.01
N ALA A 125 3.24 3.51 -10.19
CA ALA A 125 2.09 3.99 -10.97
C ALA A 125 1.11 2.87 -11.34
N ARG A 126 1.60 1.65 -11.64
CA ARG A 126 0.73 0.50 -11.91
C ARG A 126 0.00 0.02 -10.66
N LEU A 127 0.65 0.06 -9.50
CA LEU A 127 0.01 -0.30 -8.23
C LEU A 127 -1.10 0.69 -7.88
N GLU A 128 -0.84 1.99 -8.02
CA GLU A 128 -1.85 3.05 -7.83
C GLU A 128 -3.06 2.83 -8.75
N GLN A 129 -2.82 2.58 -10.05
CA GLN A 129 -3.90 2.27 -11.00
C GLN A 129 -4.70 1.03 -10.59
N GLN A 130 -4.05 -0.03 -10.09
CA GLN A 130 -4.76 -1.21 -9.62
C GLN A 130 -5.61 -0.90 -8.37
N GLU A 131 -5.10 -0.09 -7.46
CA GLU A 131 -5.85 0.32 -6.27
C GLU A 131 -7.08 1.15 -6.64
N GLU A 132 -6.93 2.13 -7.53
CA GLU A 132 -8.06 2.90 -8.05
C GLU A 132 -9.11 2.01 -8.72
N LEU A 133 -8.68 1.04 -9.54
CA LEU A 133 -9.59 0.10 -10.18
C LEU A 133 -10.32 -0.77 -9.15
N LYS A 134 -9.62 -1.23 -8.11
CA LYS A 134 -10.26 -1.99 -7.01
C LYS A 134 -11.31 -1.14 -6.30
N VAL A 135 -11.03 0.14 -6.03
CA VAL A 135 -12.01 1.07 -5.43
C VAL A 135 -13.21 1.25 -6.35
N LYS A 136 -12.99 1.54 -7.64
CA LYS A 136 -14.06 1.71 -8.64
C LYS A 136 -14.94 0.46 -8.77
N VAL A 137 -14.34 -0.73 -8.75
CA VAL A 137 -15.06 -2.00 -8.76
C VAL A 137 -15.92 -2.16 -7.50
N ARG A 138 -15.36 -1.89 -6.32
CA ARG A 138 -16.11 -1.93 -5.04
C ARG A 138 -17.30 -0.98 -5.06
N GLU A 139 -17.09 0.27 -5.44
CA GLU A 139 -18.18 1.25 -5.56
C GLU A 139 -19.26 0.80 -6.54
N ALA A 140 -18.88 0.27 -7.71
CA ALA A 140 -19.82 -0.24 -8.70
C ALA A 140 -20.63 -1.42 -8.16
N THR A 141 -19.98 -2.35 -7.44
CA THR A 141 -20.67 -3.47 -6.79
C THR A 141 -21.64 -3.01 -5.71
N GLU A 142 -21.24 -2.05 -4.87
CA GLU A 142 -22.11 -1.48 -3.83
C GLU A 142 -23.33 -0.78 -4.44
N ARG A 143 -23.14 0.03 -5.49
CA ARG A 143 -24.23 0.69 -6.22
C ARG A 143 -25.20 -0.34 -6.80
N ARG A 144 -24.69 -1.40 -7.43
CA ARG A 144 -25.50 -2.50 -7.96
C ARG A 144 -26.32 -3.16 -6.85
N ASP A 145 -25.69 -3.48 -5.74
CA ASP A 145 -26.34 -4.18 -4.64
C ASP A 145 -27.41 -3.30 -3.96
N GLN A 146 -27.16 -1.99 -3.81
CA GLN A 146 -28.16 -1.03 -3.35
C GLN A 146 -29.37 -0.96 -4.28
N LEU A 147 -29.15 -0.94 -5.60
CA LEU A 147 -30.24 -0.94 -6.57
C LEU A 147 -31.06 -2.23 -6.48
N LEU A 148 -30.40 -3.39 -6.37
CA LEU A 148 -31.08 -4.68 -6.19
C LEU A 148 -31.94 -4.70 -4.93
N ARG A 149 -31.43 -4.21 -3.79
CA ARG A 149 -32.19 -4.09 -2.54
C ARG A 149 -33.43 -3.20 -2.72
N ARG A 150 -33.28 -2.02 -3.31
CA ARG A 150 -34.42 -1.12 -3.59
C ARG A 150 -35.47 -1.75 -4.49
N VAL A 151 -35.06 -2.52 -5.49
CA VAL A 151 -35.99 -3.24 -6.38
C VAL A 151 -36.72 -4.34 -5.61
N GLN A 152 -36.03 -5.10 -4.76
CA GLN A 152 -36.64 -6.12 -3.90
C GLN A 152 -37.62 -5.52 -2.90
N GLU A 153 -37.27 -4.42 -2.22
CA GLU A 153 -38.14 -3.69 -1.31
C GLU A 153 -39.41 -3.19 -2.01
N ARG A 154 -39.28 -2.59 -3.20
CA ARG A 154 -40.44 -2.16 -4.00
C ARG A 154 -41.33 -3.33 -4.40
N ARG A 155 -40.75 -4.48 -4.72
CA ARG A 155 -41.51 -5.70 -5.04
C ARG A 155 -42.30 -6.18 -3.83
N LEU A 156 -41.67 -6.25 -2.67
CA LEU A 156 -42.33 -6.63 -1.41
C LEU A 156 -43.46 -5.66 -1.06
N GLN A 157 -43.22 -4.34 -1.15
CA GLN A 157 -44.27 -3.34 -0.91
C GLN A 157 -45.47 -3.50 -1.85
N ARG A 158 -45.24 -3.85 -3.13
CA ARG A 158 -46.34 -4.12 -4.07
C ARG A 158 -47.14 -5.36 -3.68
N LEU A 159 -46.48 -6.41 -3.20
CA LEU A 159 -47.15 -7.62 -2.72
C LEU A 159 -48.00 -7.32 -1.48
N CYS A 160 -47.45 -6.63 -0.47
CA CYS A 160 -48.22 -6.24 0.73
C CYS A 160 -49.44 -5.38 0.36
N ARG A 161 -49.30 -4.40 -0.55
CA ARG A 161 -50.44 -3.60 -1.03
C ARG A 161 -51.49 -4.45 -1.75
N GLN A 162 -51.08 -5.45 -2.50
CA GLN A 162 -52.03 -6.36 -3.17
C GLN A 162 -52.80 -7.20 -2.15
N GLU A 163 -52.13 -7.71 -1.13
CA GLU A 163 -52.75 -8.46 -0.02
C GLU A 163 -53.73 -7.57 0.76
N GLU A 164 -53.36 -6.32 1.08
CA GLU A 164 -54.24 -5.35 1.72
C GLU A 164 -55.49 -5.07 0.88
N LEU A 165 -55.32 -4.84 -0.43
CA LEU A 165 -56.44 -4.60 -1.35
C LEU A 165 -57.34 -5.84 -1.49
N GLN A 166 -56.78 -7.05 -1.49
CA GLN A 166 -57.56 -8.30 -1.46
C GLN A 166 -58.36 -8.40 -0.15
N GLY A 167 -57.74 -8.16 1.00
CA GLY A 167 -58.42 -8.18 2.29
C GLY A 167 -59.54 -7.12 2.41
N LEU A 168 -59.38 -5.96 1.78
CA LEU A 168 -60.45 -4.96 1.67
C LEU A 168 -61.58 -5.42 0.74
N ARG A 169 -61.25 -6.00 -0.43
CA ARG A 169 -62.25 -6.55 -1.36
C ARG A 169 -63.09 -7.64 -0.71
N GLU A 170 -62.47 -8.55 0.03
CA GLU A 170 -63.18 -9.59 0.78
C GLU A 170 -64.08 -9.00 1.88
N ARG A 171 -63.63 -7.96 2.58
CA ARG A 171 -64.46 -7.26 3.58
C ARG A 171 -65.66 -6.58 2.93
N VAL A 172 -65.46 -5.86 1.83
CA VAL A 172 -66.54 -5.25 1.05
C VAL A 172 -67.50 -6.31 0.52
N ALA A 173 -66.99 -7.44 0.00
CA ALA A 173 -67.82 -8.55 -0.46
C ALA A 173 -68.66 -9.15 0.68
N ARG A 174 -68.07 -9.34 1.88
CA ARG A 174 -68.80 -9.80 3.08
C ARG A 174 -69.90 -8.83 3.48
N VAL A 175 -69.61 -7.52 3.51
CA VAL A 175 -70.61 -6.49 3.84
C VAL A 175 -71.72 -6.42 2.79
N LYS A 176 -71.38 -6.52 1.50
CA LYS A 176 -72.37 -6.59 0.42
C LYS A 176 -73.28 -7.80 0.57
N ALA A 177 -72.72 -8.99 0.77
CA ALA A 177 -73.50 -10.20 0.98
C ALA A 177 -74.40 -10.10 2.22
N SER A 178 -73.93 -9.50 3.32
CA SER A 178 -74.78 -9.26 4.49
C SER A 178 -75.91 -8.28 4.19
N CYS A 179 -75.63 -7.19 3.46
CA CYS A 179 -76.66 -6.23 3.03
C CYS A 179 -77.72 -6.89 2.14
N GLU A 180 -77.30 -7.72 1.18
CA GLU A 180 -78.21 -8.50 0.31
C GLU A 180 -79.10 -9.43 1.15
N LEU A 181 -78.54 -10.12 2.15
CA LEU A 181 -79.33 -10.94 3.08
C LEU A 181 -80.35 -10.09 3.86
N TYR A 182 -79.96 -8.93 4.39
CA TYR A 182 -80.88 -8.01 5.07
C TYR A 182 -82.00 -7.52 4.13
N GLN A 183 -81.68 -7.21 2.88
CA GLN A 183 -82.68 -6.85 1.87
C GLN A 183 -83.69 -7.98 1.64
N THR A 184 -83.22 -9.22 1.49
CA THR A 184 -84.11 -10.39 1.32
C THR A 184 -85.00 -10.65 2.55
N LEU A 185 -84.48 -10.44 3.77
CA LEU A 185 -85.23 -10.65 5.01
C LEU A 185 -86.21 -9.53 5.33
N ALA A 186 -85.87 -8.27 5.03
CA ALA A 186 -86.72 -7.11 5.31
C ALA A 186 -87.73 -6.80 4.20
N GLY A 187 -87.67 -7.50 3.06
CA GLY A 187 -88.45 -7.20 1.86
C GLY A 187 -88.05 -5.89 1.17
N ALA A 188 -86.98 -5.23 1.62
CA ALA A 188 -86.54 -3.93 1.12
C ALA A 188 -85.56 -4.07 -0.04
N GLN A 189 -85.84 -3.46 -1.19
CA GLN A 189 -84.91 -3.42 -2.32
C GLN A 189 -84.12 -2.09 -2.28
N VAL A 190 -82.80 -2.17 -2.33
CA VAL A 190 -81.93 -1.00 -2.56
C VAL A 190 -81.66 -0.92 -4.05
N LEU A 191 -82.21 0.10 -4.72
CA LEU A 191 -82.02 0.30 -6.15
C LEU A 191 -80.61 0.87 -6.43
N PRO A 192 -79.93 0.43 -7.50
CA PRO A 192 -78.66 1.02 -7.90
C PRO A 192 -78.86 2.48 -8.32
N LEU A 193 -77.98 3.37 -7.84
CA LEU A 193 -78.01 4.80 -8.20
C LEU A 193 -78.00 4.98 -9.73
N SER A 194 -79.01 5.71 -10.23
CA SER A 194 -79.12 6.13 -11.61
C SER A 194 -77.95 7.06 -12.00
N PRO A 195 -77.39 7.00 -13.22
CA PRO A 195 -76.16 7.70 -13.63
C PRO A 195 -76.23 9.24 -13.67
N GLY A 196 -77.19 9.88 -12.98
CA GLY A 196 -77.36 11.33 -12.91
C GLY A 196 -77.53 11.92 -11.50
N THR A 197 -77.54 11.10 -10.43
CA THR A 197 -77.69 11.59 -9.04
C THR A 197 -76.34 11.84 -8.36
N PRO A 198 -76.23 12.87 -7.49
CA PRO A 198 -75.00 13.10 -6.70
C PRO A 198 -74.69 11.87 -5.84
N LYS A 199 -73.40 11.51 -5.74
CA LYS A 199 -72.88 10.26 -5.09
C LYS A 199 -73.26 10.05 -3.61
N GLU A 200 -74.07 10.92 -3.01
CA GLU A 200 -74.37 10.98 -1.58
C GLU A 200 -75.85 10.72 -1.25
N GLN A 201 -76.67 10.33 -2.25
CA GLN A 201 -78.09 9.99 -2.05
C GLN A 201 -78.35 8.51 -2.34
N LEU A 202 -78.94 7.81 -1.36
CA LEU A 202 -79.33 6.40 -1.43
C LEU A 202 -80.86 6.31 -1.30
N GLU A 203 -81.54 5.73 -2.28
CA GLU A 203 -82.98 5.49 -2.21
C GLU A 203 -83.25 4.05 -1.75
N LEU A 204 -84.06 3.89 -0.69
CA LEU A 204 -84.49 2.60 -0.15
C LEU A 204 -85.99 2.42 -0.39
N GLU A 205 -86.38 1.37 -1.10
CA GLU A 205 -87.77 0.93 -1.17
C GLU A 205 -88.01 -0.18 -0.15
N LEU A 206 -88.90 0.05 0.81
CA LEU A 206 -89.34 -0.98 1.75
C LEU A 206 -90.48 -1.79 1.11
N GLY A 207 -90.27 -3.08 0.90
CA GLY A 207 -91.35 -3.96 0.45
C GLY A 207 -92.42 -4.14 1.53
N PRO A 208 -93.62 -4.57 1.13
CA PRO A 208 -94.75 -4.72 2.05
C PRO A 208 -94.46 -5.82 3.09
N PRO A 209 -94.81 -5.61 4.36
CA PRO A 209 -94.65 -6.64 5.39
C PRO A 209 -95.54 -7.86 5.06
N PRO A 210 -95.12 -9.08 5.43
CA PRO A 210 -95.85 -10.31 5.10
C PRO A 210 -97.28 -10.24 5.68
N GLY A 211 -98.28 -10.17 4.80
CA GLY A 211 -99.71 -10.11 5.15
C GLY A 211 -100.45 -8.82 4.77
N SER A 212 -99.83 -7.84 4.10
CA SER A 212 -100.49 -6.60 3.67
C SER A 212 -100.21 -6.25 2.20
N SER A 213 -101.22 -5.72 1.48
CA SER A 213 -101.14 -5.39 0.04
C SER A 213 -100.77 -3.94 -0.26
N HIS A 214 -100.31 -3.16 0.74
CA HIS A 214 -99.99 -1.74 0.57
C HIS A 214 -98.48 -1.55 0.55
N SER A 215 -97.94 -1.02 -0.56
CA SER A 215 -96.53 -0.64 -0.67
C SER A 215 -96.26 0.61 0.19
N LEU A 216 -95.21 0.57 1.01
CA LEU A 216 -94.77 1.75 1.76
C LEU A 216 -94.07 2.75 0.84
N PRO A 217 -94.13 4.07 1.14
CA PRO A 217 -93.43 5.08 0.36
C PRO A 217 -91.90 4.88 0.40
N PRO A 218 -91.18 5.21 -0.69
CA PRO A 218 -89.72 5.13 -0.72
C PRO A 218 -89.11 6.07 0.33
N LEU A 219 -88.10 5.57 1.03
CA LEU A 219 -87.28 6.32 1.97
C LEU A 219 -86.03 6.82 1.27
N CYS A 220 -85.83 8.13 1.22
CA CYS A 220 -84.62 8.75 0.70
C CYS A 220 -83.64 9.01 1.85
N LEU A 221 -82.45 8.43 1.77
CA LEU A 221 -81.34 8.69 2.67
C LEU A 221 -80.34 9.61 1.97
N SER A 222 -80.01 10.74 2.60
CA SER A 222 -78.94 11.62 2.12
C SER A 222 -77.85 11.71 3.17
N LEU A 223 -76.59 11.57 2.74
CA LEU A 223 -75.45 11.87 3.59
C LEU A 223 -75.05 13.33 3.42
N THR A 224 -74.90 14.00 4.55
CA THR A 224 -74.32 15.34 4.59
C THR A 224 -72.80 15.27 4.56
N PRO A 225 -72.10 16.33 4.10
CA PRO A 225 -70.64 16.36 4.04
C PRO A 225 -69.94 16.27 5.41
N SER A 226 -70.68 16.39 6.51
CA SER A 226 -70.21 16.13 7.88
C SER A 226 -70.26 14.65 8.30
N GLY A 227 -70.83 13.77 7.46
CA GLY A 227 -71.01 12.34 7.75
C GLY A 227 -72.31 11.98 8.48
N GLU A 228 -73.21 12.95 8.71
CA GLU A 228 -74.53 12.68 9.29
C GLU A 228 -75.52 12.21 8.22
N VAL A 229 -76.29 11.16 8.54
CA VAL A 229 -77.31 10.57 7.65
C VAL A 229 -78.66 11.21 7.94
N GLN A 230 -79.26 11.86 6.94
CA GLN A 230 -80.61 12.42 7.01
C GLN A 230 -81.61 11.50 6.30
N LEU A 231 -82.70 11.16 7.02
CA LEU A 231 -83.83 10.36 6.55
C LEU A 231 -84.96 11.27 6.07
N GLN A 232 -85.36 11.14 4.81
CA GLN A 232 -86.50 11.85 4.23
C GLN A 232 -87.52 10.83 3.71
N VAL A 233 -88.72 10.82 4.29
CA VAL A 233 -89.82 9.93 3.88
C VAL A 233 -90.59 10.63 2.76
N SER A 234 -90.54 10.10 1.55
CA SER A 234 -91.26 10.68 0.40
C SER A 234 -92.73 10.26 0.46
N GLY A 235 -93.59 10.99 1.17
CA GLY A 235 -95.05 10.72 1.13
C GLY A 235 -95.93 11.14 2.31
N LEU A 236 -95.51 12.07 3.18
CA LEU A 236 -96.43 12.71 4.13
C LEU A 236 -96.66 14.16 3.72
N GLY A 237 -97.60 14.34 2.79
CA GLY A 237 -98.19 15.60 2.36
C GLY A 237 -99.59 15.33 1.86
#